data_AF-L9WFT8-F1
#
_entry.id   AF-L9WFT8-F1
#
_cell.length_a   1.000
_cell.length_b   1.000
_cell.length_c   1.000
_cell.angle_alpha   90.00
_cell.angle_beta   90.00
_cell.angle_gamma   90.00
#
_symmetry.space_group_name_H-M   'P 1'
#
loop_
_entity.id
_entity.type
_entity.pdbx_description
1 polymer ?
#
loop_
_entity_poly.entity_id
_entity_poly.type
_entity_poly.pdbx_seq_one_letter_code
_entity_poly.pdbx_strand_id
1 'polypeptide(L)'
;MIDPLERIRRREYTGENRCWPCTITNSVLLAALVGTLTLLGRRTIAGAVAVVGTAAIALRGYVVPYTPRFAPALVAALPIDPFDHGQPAAASGSLSDSSTTADGTPSAAEPTGKDVLRTLLEAGVLVPEGDDIQLTDDVRDDWRREMRTLREAELATLARIADEQTESSIDARAGRNWSRPMLVLERDGGTPVTLRRSVAIAELAAVCALESHVDAAPVRRAAGRPMRSLLETCPLCETELTITQSSCCGETTPVGQTPSEKLVCPACDERVFTFDDAGR
;
A
#
# COMPACT_ATOMS: atom_id res chain seq x y z
N MET A 1 -38.27 3.41 -13.13
CA MET A 1 -37.97 4.86 -13.10
C MET A 1 -36.73 5.03 -12.26
N ILE A 2 -35.61 5.41 -12.87
CA ILE A 2 -34.38 5.72 -12.13
C ILE A 2 -34.57 7.12 -11.53
N ASP A 3 -34.46 7.25 -10.22
CA ASP A 3 -34.58 8.53 -9.52
C ASP A 3 -33.48 9.48 -10.07
N PRO A 4 -33.77 10.72 -10.50
CA PRO A 4 -32.76 11.65 -11.00
C PRO A 4 -31.59 11.88 -10.03
N LEU A 5 -31.81 11.68 -8.72
CA LEU A 5 -30.76 11.72 -7.71
C LEU A 5 -29.74 10.57 -7.85
N GLU A 6 -30.20 9.42 -8.34
CA GLU A 6 -29.41 8.20 -8.49
C GLU A 6 -28.43 8.27 -9.66
N ARG A 7 -28.73 9.09 -10.68
CA ARG A 7 -27.82 9.40 -11.79
C ARG A 7 -26.70 10.38 -11.42
N ILE A 8 -26.92 11.21 -10.39
CA ILE A 8 -25.95 12.21 -9.93
C ILE A 8 -25.07 11.65 -8.80
N ARG A 9 -25.61 10.72 -8.01
CA ARG A 9 -24.95 10.06 -6.90
C ARG A 9 -23.88 9.09 -7.42
N ARG A 10 -22.62 9.33 -7.07
CA ARG A 10 -21.53 8.38 -7.31
C ARG A 10 -21.40 7.46 -6.11
N ARG A 11 -21.97 6.24 -6.19
CA ARG A 11 -21.90 5.23 -5.13
C ARG A 11 -20.47 4.82 -4.80
N GLU A 12 -19.57 4.98 -5.77
CA GLU A 12 -18.10 4.87 -5.65
C GLU A 12 -17.50 5.74 -4.53
N TYR A 13 -18.16 6.85 -4.15
CA TYR A 13 -17.63 7.84 -3.20
C TYR A 13 -18.63 8.29 -2.11
N THR A 14 -19.73 7.55 -1.93
CA THR A 14 -20.80 7.86 -0.95
C THR A 14 -21.19 6.62 -0.16
N GLY A 15 -21.77 6.78 1.04
CA GLY A 15 -22.07 5.65 1.93
C GLY A 15 -20.84 5.14 2.69
N GLU A 16 -20.60 3.84 2.65
CA GLU A 16 -19.46 3.17 3.32
C GLU A 16 -18.11 3.52 2.67
N ASN A 17 -18.11 3.85 1.37
CA ASN A 17 -16.91 4.28 0.63
C ASN A 17 -16.59 5.79 0.81
N ARG A 18 -17.14 6.43 1.85
CA ARG A 18 -16.96 7.86 2.10
C ARG A 18 -15.64 8.12 2.83
N CYS A 19 -14.72 8.82 2.18
CA CYS A 19 -13.54 9.36 2.84
C CYS A 19 -13.92 10.50 3.80
N TRP A 20 -14.01 10.21 5.10
CA TRP A 20 -14.25 11.21 6.15
C TRP A 20 -13.24 12.37 6.13
N PRO A 21 -11.92 12.14 5.97
CA PRO A 21 -10.95 13.23 5.85
C PRO A 21 -11.23 14.18 4.66
N CYS A 22 -11.57 13.64 3.49
CA CYS A 22 -11.91 14.44 2.32
C CYS A 22 -13.21 15.23 2.50
N THR A 23 -14.18 14.67 3.24
CA THR A 23 -15.42 15.37 3.59
C THR A 23 -15.13 16.56 4.50
N ILE A 24 -14.28 16.38 5.52
CA ILE A 24 -13.86 17.45 6.44
C ILE A 24 -13.15 18.56 5.66
N THR A 25 -12.14 18.23 4.86
CA THR A 25 -11.38 19.23 4.08
C THR A 25 -12.26 20.01 3.11
N ASN A 26 -13.12 19.32 2.33
CA ASN A 26 -14.04 19.99 1.43
C ASN A 26 -15.06 20.87 2.17
N SER A 27 -15.50 20.46 3.36
CA SER A 27 -16.40 21.26 4.19
C SER A 27 -15.71 22.51 4.73
N VAL A 28 -14.45 22.41 5.16
CA VAL A 28 -13.65 23.56 5.61
C VAL A 28 -13.39 24.54 4.46
N LEU A 29 -13.02 24.06 3.27
CA LEU A 29 -12.83 24.90 2.09
C LEU A 29 -14.13 25.60 1.67
N LEU A 30 -15.25 24.87 1.68
CA LEU A 30 -16.55 25.44 1.39
C LEU A 30 -16.92 26.52 2.42
N ALA A 31 -16.71 26.25 3.70
CA ALA A 31 -16.97 27.21 4.78
C ALA A 31 -16.12 28.47 4.63
N ALA A 32 -14.82 28.33 4.29
CA ALA A 32 -13.92 29.46 4.05
C ALA A 32 -14.38 30.31 2.87
N LEU A 33 -14.79 29.69 1.75
CA LEU A 33 -15.30 30.40 0.58
C LEU A 33 -16.62 31.13 0.89
N VAL A 34 -17.56 30.46 1.56
CA VAL A 34 -18.84 31.05 1.97
C VAL A 34 -18.62 32.20 2.95
N GLY A 35 -17.74 32.04 3.93
CA GLY A 35 -17.36 33.08 4.89
C GLY A 35 -16.77 34.30 4.19
N THR A 36 -15.85 34.09 3.25
CA THR A 36 -15.22 35.16 2.45
C THR A 36 -16.27 35.94 1.65
N LEU A 37 -17.13 35.24 0.91
CA LEU A 37 -18.21 35.88 0.14
C LEU A 37 -19.19 36.67 1.02
N THR A 38 -19.46 36.17 2.23
CA THR A 38 -20.32 36.83 3.21
C THR A 38 -19.68 38.12 3.74
N LEU A 39 -18.38 38.09 4.04
CA LEU A 39 -17.60 39.27 4.46
C LEU A 39 -17.54 40.34 3.36
N LEU A 40 -17.51 39.93 2.09
CA LEU A 40 -17.58 40.84 0.92
C LEU A 40 -19.00 41.37 0.62
N GLY A 41 -19.99 41.07 1.49
CA GLY A 41 -21.37 41.54 1.33
C GLY A 41 -22.21 40.76 0.30
N ARG A 42 -21.67 39.70 -0.31
CA ARG A 42 -22.32 38.91 -1.38
C ARG A 42 -23.17 37.76 -0.82
N ARG A 43 -24.12 38.09 0.07
CA ARG A 43 -24.88 37.09 0.85
C ARG A 43 -25.71 36.12 0.00
N THR A 44 -26.30 36.59 -1.10
CA THR A 44 -27.09 35.75 -2.02
C THR A 44 -26.23 34.70 -2.72
N ILE A 45 -25.05 35.12 -3.22
CA ILE A 45 -24.08 34.23 -3.86
C ILE A 45 -23.52 33.24 -2.84
N ALA A 46 -23.19 33.70 -1.63
CA ALA A 46 -22.72 32.84 -0.54
C ALA A 46 -23.74 31.74 -0.19
N GLY A 47 -25.03 32.09 -0.11
CA GLY A 47 -26.11 31.11 0.12
C GLY A 47 -26.22 30.08 -1.01
N ALA A 48 -26.16 30.51 -2.27
CA ALA A 48 -26.19 29.61 -3.41
C ALA A 48 -24.98 28.65 -3.42
N VAL A 49 -23.78 29.16 -3.15
CA VAL A 49 -22.55 28.37 -3.04
C VAL A 49 -22.64 27.37 -1.89
N ALA A 50 -23.17 27.77 -0.74
CA ALA A 50 -23.35 26.87 0.41
C ALA A 50 -24.30 25.71 0.09
N VAL A 51 -25.44 25.99 -0.54
CA VAL A 51 -26.43 24.96 -0.90
C VAL A 51 -25.86 24.01 -1.96
N VAL A 52 -25.29 24.55 -3.04
CA VAL A 52 -24.73 23.75 -4.13
C VAL A 52 -23.51 22.95 -3.65
N GLY A 53 -22.63 23.57 -2.87
CA GLY A 53 -21.45 22.92 -2.31
C GLY A 53 -21.81 21.80 -1.34
N THR A 54 -22.75 22.03 -0.43
CA THR A 54 -23.21 21.01 0.52
C THR A 54 -23.90 19.85 -0.22
N ALA A 55 -24.72 20.15 -1.23
CA ALA A 55 -25.32 19.13 -2.08
C ALA A 55 -24.26 18.34 -2.86
N ALA A 56 -23.20 18.98 -3.35
CA ALA A 56 -22.08 18.30 -4.01
C ALA A 56 -21.31 17.38 -3.05
N ILE A 57 -21.05 17.81 -1.80
CA ILE A 57 -20.44 16.96 -0.77
C ILE A 57 -21.35 15.78 -0.43
N ALA A 58 -22.65 16.02 -0.27
CA ALA A 58 -23.61 14.99 0.10
C ALA A 58 -23.81 13.94 -1.00
N LEU A 59 -23.86 14.36 -2.27
CA LEU A 59 -24.20 13.50 -3.39
C LEU A 59 -22.97 12.91 -4.12
N ARG A 60 -21.81 13.57 -4.06
CA ARG A 60 -20.58 13.13 -4.76
C ARG A 60 -19.39 12.90 -3.84
N GLY A 61 -19.45 13.31 -2.57
CA GLY A 61 -18.34 13.15 -1.62
C GLY A 61 -17.27 14.24 -1.69
N TYR A 62 -17.37 15.20 -2.62
CA TYR A 62 -16.39 16.28 -2.80
C TYR A 62 -16.99 17.54 -3.46
N VAL A 63 -16.48 18.72 -3.12
CA VAL A 63 -16.72 19.98 -3.88
C VAL A 63 -15.62 20.17 -4.92
N VAL A 64 -14.39 19.78 -4.59
CA VAL A 64 -13.24 19.77 -5.50
C VAL A 64 -12.76 18.32 -5.64
N PRO A 65 -12.96 17.68 -6.81
CA PRO A 65 -12.36 16.38 -7.06
C PRO A 65 -10.83 16.52 -7.08
N TYR A 66 -10.13 15.48 -6.65
CA TYR A 66 -8.66 15.43 -6.73
C TYR A 66 -7.93 16.52 -5.93
N THR A 67 -8.30 16.78 -4.68
CA THR A 67 -7.44 17.52 -3.74
C THR A 67 -5.96 17.06 -3.77
N PRO A 68 -5.61 15.76 -3.93
CA PRO A 68 -4.21 15.35 -4.13
C PRO A 68 -3.50 15.91 -5.37
N ARG A 69 -4.21 16.38 -6.41
CA ARG A 69 -3.58 17.02 -7.59
C ARG A 69 -3.21 18.49 -7.36
N PHE A 70 -3.91 19.19 -6.47
CA PHE A 70 -3.67 20.61 -6.20
C PHE A 70 -3.06 20.89 -4.83
N ALA A 71 -3.22 19.98 -3.86
CA ALA A 71 -2.62 20.07 -2.53
C ALA A 71 -1.09 20.25 -2.60
N PRO A 72 -0.33 19.57 -3.47
CA PRO A 72 1.12 19.80 -3.57
C PRO A 72 1.46 21.25 -3.95
N ALA A 73 0.73 21.84 -4.89
CA ALA A 73 0.94 23.22 -5.32
C ALA A 73 0.49 24.26 -4.27
N LEU A 74 -0.55 23.96 -3.50
CA LEU A 74 -1.04 24.82 -2.41
C LEU A 74 -0.12 24.77 -1.19
N VAL A 75 0.43 23.60 -0.87
CA VAL A 75 1.40 23.38 0.21
C VAL A 75 2.75 23.99 -0.13
N ALA A 76 3.23 23.87 -1.37
CA ALA A 76 4.46 24.52 -1.83
C ALA A 76 4.43 26.06 -1.76
N ALA A 77 3.22 26.66 -1.71
CA ALA A 77 3.03 28.10 -1.54
C ALA A 77 2.96 28.55 -0.07
N LEU A 78 2.96 27.62 0.89
CA LEU A 78 2.96 27.93 2.32
C LEU A 78 4.40 27.94 2.85
N PRO A 79 4.82 28.96 3.64
CA PRO A 79 6.18 29.10 4.19
C PRO A 79 6.48 28.17 5.38
N ILE A 80 5.75 27.07 5.46
CA ILE A 80 5.90 26.00 6.44
C ILE A 80 6.09 24.75 5.60
N ASP A 81 7.08 23.93 5.93
CA ASP A 81 7.25 22.60 5.35
C ASP A 81 6.71 21.55 6.35
N PRO A 82 5.39 21.31 6.40
CA PRO A 82 4.82 20.25 7.24
C PRO A 82 4.93 18.88 6.56
N PHE A 83 5.49 18.79 5.36
CA PHE A 83 5.53 17.57 4.56
C PHE A 83 6.81 17.47 3.74
N ASP A 84 7.92 17.16 4.40
CA ASP A 84 9.12 16.62 3.76
C ASP A 84 8.75 15.28 3.09
N HIS A 85 8.29 15.38 1.85
CA HIS A 85 7.92 14.26 0.99
C HIS A 85 9.17 13.68 0.33
N GLY A 86 10.01 13.06 1.16
CA GLY A 86 10.92 12.01 0.70
C GLY A 86 10.10 10.86 0.14
N GLN A 87 10.00 10.84 -1.20
CA GLN A 87 9.38 9.83 -2.05
C GLN A 87 7.83 9.74 -2.03
N PRO A 88 7.19 9.57 -3.22
CA PRO A 88 5.77 9.28 -3.29
C PRO A 88 5.47 8.01 -2.48
N ALA A 89 4.28 7.91 -1.90
CA ALA A 89 3.78 6.72 -1.19
C ALA A 89 3.53 5.51 -2.14
N ALA A 90 4.47 5.24 -3.04
CA ALA A 90 4.56 4.13 -3.96
C ALA A 90 5.47 3.05 -3.35
N ALA A 91 4.92 1.85 -3.23
CA ALA A 91 5.55 0.61 -2.76
C ALA A 91 6.32 0.65 -1.43
N SER A 92 5.79 -0.02 -0.40
CA SER A 92 6.68 -0.58 0.62
C SER A 92 7.68 -1.49 -0.10
N GLY A 93 8.98 -1.31 0.13
CA GLY A 93 10.02 -2.12 -0.47
C GLY A 93 9.88 -3.61 -0.13
N SER A 94 10.66 -4.44 -0.79
CA SER A 94 10.77 -5.89 -0.57
C SER A 94 12.06 -6.25 0.15
N LEU A 95 12.06 -7.36 0.88
CA LEU A 95 13.24 -7.97 1.50
C LEU A 95 14.27 -8.38 0.43
N SER A 96 13.82 -8.65 -0.79
CA SER A 96 14.69 -8.91 -1.94
C SER A 96 15.32 -7.65 -2.54
N ASP A 97 14.75 -6.46 -2.31
CA ASP A 97 15.27 -5.23 -2.94
C ASP A 97 16.61 -4.79 -2.32
N SER A 98 16.96 -5.28 -1.12
CA SER A 98 18.22 -4.94 -0.44
C SER A 98 19.48 -5.36 -1.21
N SER A 99 19.34 -6.25 -2.19
CA SER A 99 20.44 -6.75 -3.00
C SER A 99 20.68 -5.95 -4.29
N THR A 100 19.82 -4.97 -4.61
CA THR A 100 20.04 -4.06 -5.75
C THR A 100 21.19 -3.09 -5.47
N THR A 101 21.97 -2.79 -6.51
CA THR A 101 23.08 -1.83 -6.43
C THR A 101 22.58 -0.39 -6.54
N ALA A 102 23.43 0.60 -6.21
CA ALA A 102 23.09 2.02 -6.26
C ALA A 102 22.58 2.49 -7.65
N ASP A 103 22.99 1.82 -8.73
CA ASP A 103 22.55 2.07 -10.10
C ASP A 103 21.22 1.36 -10.46
N GLY A 104 20.52 0.79 -9.48
CA GLY A 104 19.25 0.07 -9.67
C GLY A 104 19.38 -1.24 -10.43
N THR A 105 20.60 -1.73 -10.64
CA THR A 105 20.84 -3.00 -11.32
C THR A 105 20.82 -4.14 -10.28
N PRO A 106 20.00 -5.20 -10.50
CA PRO A 106 20.04 -6.39 -9.66
C PRO A 106 21.46 -6.96 -9.64
N SER A 107 21.93 -7.36 -8.46
CA SER A 107 23.19 -8.11 -8.38
C SER A 107 23.08 -9.36 -9.27
N ALA A 108 24.13 -9.69 -10.02
CA ALA A 108 24.14 -10.85 -10.94
C ALA A 108 23.89 -12.20 -10.24
N ALA A 109 23.88 -12.22 -8.91
CA ALA A 109 23.58 -13.38 -8.08
C ALA A 109 22.09 -13.51 -7.66
N GLU A 110 21.22 -12.57 -8.02
CA GLU A 110 19.79 -12.65 -7.67
C GLU A 110 19.00 -13.54 -8.63
N PRO A 111 18.12 -14.42 -8.12
CA PRO A 111 17.26 -15.23 -8.97
C PRO A 111 16.25 -14.34 -9.69
N THR A 112 16.04 -14.58 -10.98
CA THR A 112 14.99 -13.88 -11.72
C THR A 112 13.62 -14.30 -11.21
N GLY A 113 12.58 -13.49 -11.42
CA GLY A 113 11.21 -13.88 -11.05
C GLY A 113 10.76 -15.21 -11.68
N LYS A 114 11.26 -15.52 -12.89
CA LYS A 114 11.02 -16.82 -13.55
C LYS A 114 11.74 -17.97 -12.84
N ASP A 115 12.95 -17.74 -12.34
CA ASP A 115 13.68 -18.76 -11.57
C ASP A 115 12.99 -19.03 -10.24
N VAL A 116 12.55 -17.98 -9.53
CA VAL A 116 11.77 -18.12 -8.30
C VAL A 116 10.51 -18.94 -8.54
N LEU A 117 9.69 -18.56 -9.52
CA LEU A 117 8.45 -19.28 -9.85
C LEU A 117 8.73 -20.75 -10.19
N ARG A 118 9.73 -21.01 -11.03
CA ARG A 118 10.12 -22.36 -11.42
C ARG A 118 10.55 -23.19 -10.21
N THR A 119 11.40 -22.65 -9.33
CA THR A 119 11.85 -23.35 -8.12
C THR A 119 10.70 -23.64 -7.17
N LEU A 120 9.77 -22.71 -6.98
CA LEU A 120 8.61 -22.94 -6.11
C LEU A 120 7.65 -24.00 -6.66
N LEU A 121 7.47 -24.07 -7.99
CA LEU A 121 6.71 -25.14 -8.65
C LEU A 121 7.42 -26.49 -8.53
N GLU A 122 8.73 -26.54 -8.80
CA GLU A 122 9.55 -27.76 -8.70
C GLU A 122 9.61 -28.30 -7.25
N ALA A 123 9.61 -27.40 -6.26
CA ALA A 123 9.60 -27.74 -4.83
C ALA A 123 8.21 -28.14 -4.29
N GLY A 124 7.15 -28.10 -5.12
CA GLY A 124 5.79 -28.41 -4.68
C GLY A 124 5.20 -27.38 -3.71
N VAL A 125 5.75 -26.17 -3.68
CA VAL A 125 5.21 -25.05 -2.89
C VAL A 125 3.99 -24.45 -3.58
N LEU A 126 4.07 -24.33 -4.90
CA LEU A 126 3.00 -23.80 -5.75
C LEU A 126 2.39 -24.93 -6.58
N VAL A 127 1.07 -24.89 -6.72
CA VAL A 127 0.31 -25.79 -7.59
C VAL A 127 -0.56 -24.98 -8.55
N PRO A 128 -0.62 -25.36 -9.84
CA PRO A 128 -1.54 -24.75 -10.79
C PRO A 128 -2.98 -25.20 -10.49
N GLU A 129 -3.90 -24.25 -10.45
CA GLU A 129 -5.34 -24.51 -10.33
C GLU A 129 -6.09 -23.72 -11.40
N GLY A 130 -6.46 -24.39 -12.48
CA GLY A 130 -7.04 -23.73 -13.65
C GLY A 130 -6.05 -22.75 -14.28
N ASP A 131 -6.46 -21.49 -14.37
CA ASP A 131 -5.63 -20.37 -14.88
C ASP A 131 -4.84 -19.66 -13.76
N ASP A 132 -5.04 -20.08 -12.50
CA ASP A 132 -4.42 -19.48 -11.31
C ASP A 132 -3.33 -20.37 -10.71
N ILE A 133 -2.56 -19.81 -9.78
CA ILE A 133 -1.55 -20.53 -8.99
C ILE A 133 -1.89 -20.37 -7.52
N GLN A 134 -1.84 -21.48 -6.77
CA GLN A 134 -2.06 -21.49 -5.33
C GLN A 134 -0.87 -22.07 -4.57
N LEU A 135 -0.77 -21.69 -3.30
CA LEU A 135 0.08 -22.39 -2.34
C LEU A 135 -0.56 -23.72 -1.97
N THR A 136 0.26 -24.76 -1.79
CA THR A 136 -0.17 -25.99 -1.12
C THR A 136 -0.62 -25.69 0.31
N ASP A 137 -1.58 -26.49 0.80
CA ASP A 137 -2.19 -26.27 2.12
C ASP A 137 -1.15 -26.28 3.25
N ASP A 138 -0.18 -27.20 3.20
CA ASP A 138 0.90 -27.30 4.18
C ASP A 138 1.75 -26.01 4.24
N VAL A 139 2.18 -25.49 3.08
CA VAL A 139 2.98 -24.26 3.03
C VAL A 139 2.14 -23.04 3.42
N ARG A 140 0.85 -23.02 3.05
CA ARG A 140 -0.09 -21.96 3.43
C ARG A 140 -0.24 -21.90 4.95
N ASP A 141 -0.42 -23.05 5.60
CA ASP A 141 -0.57 -23.16 7.05
C ASP A 141 0.73 -22.82 7.79
N ASP A 142 1.87 -23.27 7.28
CA ASP A 142 3.19 -22.93 7.81
C ASP A 142 3.43 -21.43 7.73
N TRP A 143 3.20 -20.83 6.57
CA TRP A 143 3.35 -19.40 6.38
C TRP A 143 2.43 -18.59 7.30
N ARG A 144 1.17 -19.02 7.47
CA ARG A 144 0.22 -18.40 8.39
C ARG A 144 0.63 -18.53 9.85
N ARG A 145 1.29 -19.64 10.22
CA ARG A 145 1.84 -19.84 11.57
C ARG A 145 3.02 -18.92 11.83
N GLU A 146 3.96 -18.82 10.89
CA GLU A 146 5.10 -17.92 11.00
C GLU A 146 4.66 -16.45 11.09
N MET A 147 3.68 -16.03 10.28
CA MET A 147 3.13 -14.68 10.38
C MET A 147 2.50 -14.38 11.75
N ARG A 148 1.85 -15.36 12.39
CA ARG A 148 1.31 -15.22 13.75
C ARG A 148 2.43 -14.99 14.76
N THR A 149 3.47 -15.82 14.72
CA THR A 149 4.65 -15.70 15.59
C THR A 149 5.32 -14.33 15.42
N LEU A 150 5.59 -13.91 14.17
CA LEU A 150 6.27 -12.65 13.88
C LEU A 150 5.44 -11.41 14.20
N ARG A 151 4.11 -11.51 14.16
CA ARG A 151 3.21 -10.40 14.54
C ARG A 151 3.33 -10.03 16.01
N GLU A 152 3.50 -11.02 16.88
CA GLU A 152 3.68 -10.84 18.32
C GLU A 152 5.09 -10.36 18.68
N ALA A 153 6.05 -10.50 17.76
CA ALA A 153 7.44 -10.10 17.97
C ALA A 153 7.65 -8.59 17.88
N GLU A 154 8.60 -8.08 18.66
CA GLU A 154 9.04 -6.69 18.56
C GLU A 154 9.72 -6.42 17.21
N LEU A 155 9.68 -5.16 16.76
CA LEU A 155 10.29 -4.80 15.47
C LEU A 155 11.80 -5.05 15.44
N ALA A 156 12.48 -4.92 16.58
CA ALA A 156 13.90 -5.26 16.72
C ALA A 156 14.15 -6.76 16.51
N THR A 157 13.20 -7.62 16.88
CA THR A 157 13.29 -9.07 16.60
C THR A 157 13.15 -9.33 15.11
N LEU A 158 12.21 -8.65 14.43
CA LEU A 158 12.09 -8.73 12.97
C LEU A 158 13.36 -8.25 12.26
N ALA A 159 14.00 -7.20 12.77
CA ALA A 159 15.26 -6.70 12.24
C ALA A 159 16.38 -7.74 12.34
N ARG A 160 16.56 -8.36 13.51
CA ARG A 160 17.55 -9.44 13.68
C ARG A 160 17.29 -10.65 12.77
N ILE A 161 16.02 -11.04 12.59
CA ILE A 161 15.68 -12.12 11.66
C ILE A 161 16.02 -11.70 10.23
N ALA A 162 15.73 -10.44 9.85
CA ALA A 162 16.12 -9.93 8.55
C ALA A 162 17.65 -9.96 8.35
N ASP A 163 18.44 -9.53 9.34
CA ASP A 163 19.91 -9.61 9.31
C ASP A 163 20.41 -11.02 9.04
N GLU A 164 19.88 -12.01 9.76
CA GLU A 164 20.24 -13.43 9.62
C GLU A 164 19.88 -13.97 8.22
N GLN A 165 18.85 -13.41 7.60
CA GLN A 165 18.41 -13.82 6.27
C GLN A 165 19.09 -13.04 5.15
N THR A 166 19.63 -11.84 5.38
CA THR A 166 20.29 -11.02 4.34
C THR A 166 21.81 -11.26 4.27
N GLU A 167 22.47 -10.70 3.26
CA GLU A 167 23.93 -10.73 3.17
C GLU A 167 24.55 -9.87 4.28
N SER A 168 25.78 -10.20 4.72
CA SER A 168 26.50 -9.44 5.75
C SER A 168 26.84 -7.99 5.38
N SER A 169 26.62 -7.60 4.12
CA SER A 169 26.76 -6.23 3.64
C SER A 169 25.51 -5.36 3.89
N ILE A 170 24.44 -5.97 4.39
CA ILE A 170 23.16 -5.36 4.69
C ILE A 170 22.98 -5.36 6.21
N ASP A 171 22.67 -4.18 6.76
CA ASP A 171 22.31 -3.96 8.16
C ASP A 171 20.80 -3.70 8.25
N ALA A 172 20.09 -4.56 8.95
CA ALA A 172 18.67 -4.48 9.18
C ALA A 172 18.39 -3.89 10.56
N ARG A 173 17.59 -2.83 10.61
CA ARG A 173 17.27 -2.14 11.86
C ARG A 173 15.81 -1.76 11.96
N ALA A 174 15.34 -1.68 13.20
CA ALA A 174 14.06 -1.10 13.52
C ALA A 174 14.11 0.42 13.30
N GLY A 175 13.22 0.95 12.47
CA GLY A 175 13.07 2.37 12.18
C GLY A 175 11.66 2.88 12.45
N ARG A 176 11.48 4.19 12.25
CA ARG A 176 10.16 4.83 12.23
C ARG A 176 10.10 5.85 11.09
N ASN A 177 8.97 5.90 10.40
CA ASN A 177 8.64 6.95 9.44
C ASN A 177 7.28 7.55 9.81
N TRP A 178 7.21 8.86 10.06
CA TRP A 178 6.01 9.55 10.56
C TRP A 178 5.36 8.82 11.75
N SER A 179 6.19 8.34 12.70
CA SER A 179 5.79 7.53 13.86
C SER A 179 5.27 6.11 13.56
N ARG A 180 5.20 5.68 12.29
CA ARG A 180 4.88 4.29 11.94
C ARG A 180 6.14 3.41 12.04
N PRO A 181 6.07 2.26 12.71
CA PRO A 181 7.18 1.31 12.77
C PRO A 181 7.47 0.71 11.39
N MET A 182 8.74 0.66 11.03
CA MET A 182 9.23 0.11 9.77
C MET A 182 10.53 -0.67 9.96
N LEU A 183 10.73 -1.70 9.16
CA LEU A 183 12.02 -2.36 9.02
C LEU A 183 12.83 -1.59 7.97
N VAL A 184 14.08 -1.26 8.28
CA VAL A 184 14.99 -0.56 7.36
C VAL A 184 16.14 -1.50 7.07
N LEU A 185 16.44 -1.70 5.80
CA LEU A 185 17.60 -2.45 5.30
C LEU A 185 18.57 -1.45 4.70
N GLU A 186 19.76 -1.33 5.28
CA GLU A 186 20.81 -0.41 4.83
C GLU A 186 21.96 -1.21 4.23
N ARG A 187 22.41 -0.80 3.04
CA ARG A 187 23.61 -1.33 2.40
C ARG A 187 24.63 -0.21 2.27
N ASP A 188 25.89 -0.50 2.50
CA ASP A 188 26.96 0.50 2.33
C ASP A 188 26.97 1.07 0.90
N GLY A 189 26.86 2.39 0.79
CA GLY A 189 26.75 3.11 -0.48
C GLY A 189 25.44 2.91 -1.27
N GLY A 190 24.45 2.20 -0.73
CA GLY A 190 23.15 1.94 -1.36
C GLY A 190 22.02 2.84 -0.84
N THR A 191 20.91 2.88 -1.58
CA THR A 191 19.66 3.51 -1.08
C THR A 191 19.02 2.59 -0.04
N PRO A 192 18.67 3.08 1.16
CA PRO A 192 18.02 2.24 2.17
C PRO A 192 16.66 1.76 1.68
N VAL A 193 16.40 0.46 1.85
CA VAL A 193 15.10 -0.15 1.55
C VAL A 193 14.26 -0.14 2.81
N THR A 194 12.99 0.22 2.68
CA THR A 194 12.09 0.32 3.82
C THR A 194 10.86 -0.54 3.66
N LEU A 195 10.63 -1.41 4.64
CA LEU A 195 9.48 -2.29 4.70
C LEU A 195 8.54 -1.85 5.81
N ARG A 196 7.26 -1.73 5.49
CA ARG A 196 6.21 -1.62 6.50
C ARG A 196 6.19 -2.90 7.32
N ARG A 197 5.74 -2.80 8.58
CA ARG A 197 5.63 -3.96 9.48
C ARG A 197 4.83 -5.13 8.86
N SER A 198 3.74 -4.84 8.14
CA SER A 198 2.92 -5.83 7.43
C SER A 198 3.72 -6.62 6.40
N VAL A 199 4.51 -5.92 5.58
CA VAL A 199 5.37 -6.51 4.55
C VAL A 199 6.53 -7.27 5.18
N ALA A 200 7.17 -6.70 6.20
CA ALA A 200 8.24 -7.38 6.92
C ALA A 200 7.77 -8.71 7.54
N ILE A 201 6.60 -8.72 8.19
CA ILE A 201 6.00 -9.96 8.74
C ILE A 201 5.72 -10.96 7.62
N ALA A 202 5.05 -10.53 6.54
CA ALA A 202 4.67 -11.42 5.45
C ALA A 202 5.90 -12.07 4.76
N GLU A 203 6.91 -11.27 4.44
CA GLU A 203 8.07 -11.76 3.69
C GLU A 203 9.06 -12.53 4.56
N LEU A 204 9.31 -12.12 5.81
CA LEU A 204 10.14 -12.92 6.73
C LEU A 204 9.46 -14.25 7.07
N ALA A 205 8.14 -14.26 7.26
CA ALA A 205 7.40 -15.49 7.48
C ALA A 205 7.48 -16.42 6.25
N ALA A 206 7.48 -15.87 5.04
CA ALA A 206 7.66 -16.65 3.82
C ALA A 206 9.05 -17.29 3.79
N VAL A 207 10.09 -16.54 4.16
CA VAL A 207 11.46 -17.09 4.24
C VAL A 207 11.55 -18.27 5.20
N CYS A 208 10.91 -18.16 6.38
CA CYS A 208 10.86 -19.24 7.37
C CYS A 208 10.06 -20.45 6.86
N ALA A 209 8.85 -20.23 6.32
CA ALA A 209 7.99 -21.34 5.84
C ALA A 209 8.59 -22.09 4.64
N LEU A 210 9.41 -21.42 3.83
CA LEU A 210 10.09 -22.03 2.68
C LEU A 210 11.39 -22.74 3.06
N GLU A 211 11.87 -22.65 4.30
CA GLU A 211 13.18 -23.18 4.71
C GLU A 211 13.29 -24.70 4.49
N SER A 212 12.23 -25.45 4.74
CA SER A 212 12.18 -26.91 4.51
C SER A 212 11.94 -27.32 3.07
N HIS A 213 11.59 -26.38 2.18
CA HIS A 213 11.18 -26.65 0.81
C HIS A 213 12.20 -26.16 -0.23
N VAL A 214 12.93 -25.10 0.09
CA VAL A 214 13.83 -24.41 -0.84
C VAL A 214 15.15 -24.10 -0.14
N ASP A 215 16.22 -24.80 -0.51
CA ASP A 215 17.55 -24.65 0.11
C ASP A 215 18.17 -23.25 -0.13
N ALA A 216 17.93 -22.69 -1.33
CA ALA A 216 18.55 -21.45 -1.75
C ALA A 216 17.92 -20.22 -1.04
N ALA A 217 18.63 -19.68 -0.05
CA ALA A 217 18.19 -18.49 0.69
C ALA A 217 17.83 -17.27 -0.19
N PRO A 218 18.56 -16.95 -1.28
CA PRO A 218 18.16 -15.88 -2.19
C PRO A 218 16.78 -16.12 -2.84
N VAL A 219 16.45 -17.38 -3.16
CA VAL A 219 15.14 -17.74 -3.73
C VAL A 219 14.04 -17.58 -2.69
N ARG A 220 14.27 -18.02 -1.45
CA ARG A 220 13.31 -17.82 -0.35
C ARG A 220 13.01 -16.33 -0.11
N ARG A 221 14.04 -15.48 -0.10
CA ARG A 221 13.85 -14.02 0.03
C ARG A 221 13.08 -13.43 -1.15
N ALA A 222 13.46 -13.79 -2.37
CA ALA A 222 12.82 -13.30 -3.58
C ALA A 222 11.37 -13.79 -3.74
N ALA A 223 11.01 -14.92 -3.13
CA ALA A 223 9.63 -15.43 -3.10
C ALA A 223 8.68 -14.59 -2.23
N GLY A 224 9.18 -13.82 -1.26
CA GLY A 224 8.34 -13.05 -0.33
C GLY A 224 7.39 -12.09 -1.05
N ARG A 225 7.90 -11.31 -2.02
CA ARG A 225 7.10 -10.35 -2.78
C ARG A 225 5.96 -10.99 -3.59
N PRO A 226 6.19 -11.99 -4.46
CA PRO A 226 5.10 -12.64 -5.17
C PRO A 226 4.16 -13.41 -4.23
N MET A 227 4.66 -14.02 -3.15
CA MET A 227 3.77 -14.69 -2.19
C MET A 227 2.75 -13.73 -1.56
N ARG A 228 3.08 -12.44 -1.37
CA ARG A 228 2.11 -11.44 -0.87
C ARG A 228 0.84 -11.31 -1.71
N SER A 229 0.86 -11.64 -3.00
CA SER A 229 -0.35 -11.65 -3.83
C SER A 229 -1.30 -12.81 -3.49
N LEU A 230 -0.79 -13.85 -2.82
CA LEU A 230 -1.51 -15.06 -2.41
C LEU A 230 -2.00 -14.98 -0.96
N LEU A 231 -1.93 -13.81 -0.31
CA LEU A 231 -2.42 -13.64 1.06
C LEU A 231 -3.94 -13.62 1.11
N GLU A 232 -4.52 -14.49 1.94
CA GLU A 232 -5.95 -14.49 2.23
C GLU A 232 -6.29 -13.63 3.45
N THR A 233 -5.36 -13.49 4.41
CA THR A 233 -5.60 -12.80 5.68
C THR A 233 -4.52 -11.79 6.00
N CYS A 234 -4.91 -10.71 6.69
CA CYS A 234 -4.02 -9.61 7.00
C CYS A 234 -2.88 -10.05 7.94
N PRO A 235 -1.60 -9.80 7.59
CA PRO A 235 -0.47 -10.12 8.45
C PRO A 235 -0.50 -9.44 9.82
N LEU A 236 -1.26 -8.35 9.97
CA LEU A 236 -1.34 -7.56 11.20
C LEU A 236 -2.53 -7.90 12.11
N CYS A 237 -3.67 -8.29 11.55
CA CYS A 237 -4.92 -8.43 12.32
C CYS A 237 -5.80 -9.62 11.92
N GLU A 238 -5.30 -10.48 11.02
CA GLU A 238 -5.96 -11.73 10.57
C GLU A 238 -7.31 -11.57 9.87
N THR A 239 -7.79 -10.35 9.71
CA THR A 239 -9.00 -10.07 8.91
C THR A 239 -8.76 -10.51 7.46
N GLU A 240 -9.78 -11.11 6.85
CA GLU A 240 -9.77 -11.49 5.44
C GLU A 240 -9.46 -10.29 4.54
N LEU A 241 -8.55 -10.48 3.60
CA LEU A 241 -8.14 -9.45 2.67
C LEU A 241 -9.13 -9.35 1.51
N THR A 242 -9.23 -8.17 0.93
CA THR A 242 -10.10 -7.91 -0.21
C THR A 242 -9.33 -7.23 -1.31
N ILE A 243 -9.63 -7.59 -2.56
CA ILE A 243 -9.09 -6.91 -3.73
C ILE A 243 -9.95 -5.67 -4.01
N THR A 244 -9.29 -4.51 -4.14
CA THR A 244 -9.94 -3.25 -4.50
C THR A 244 -9.20 -2.55 -5.63
N GLN A 245 -9.95 -1.93 -6.53
CA GLN A 245 -9.44 -1.00 -7.56
C GLN A 245 -9.61 0.47 -7.12
N SER A 246 -9.98 0.73 -5.86
CA SER A 246 -10.15 2.09 -5.37
C SER A 246 -8.79 2.81 -5.24
N SER A 247 -8.78 4.09 -5.60
CA SER A 247 -7.69 4.99 -5.28
C SER A 247 -7.82 5.45 -3.83
N CYS A 248 -7.15 4.77 -2.90
CA CYS A 248 -6.98 5.27 -1.54
C CYS A 248 -6.06 6.52 -1.53
N CYS A 249 -6.29 7.38 -0.54
CA CYS A 249 -5.76 8.74 -0.40
C CYS A 249 -4.27 8.89 -0.76
N GLY A 250 -4.00 9.48 -1.93
CA GLY A 250 -2.66 9.84 -2.40
C GLY A 250 -2.26 9.16 -3.71
N GLU A 251 -2.96 8.10 -4.11
CA GLU A 251 -2.69 7.43 -5.37
C GLU A 251 -3.28 8.19 -6.56
N THR A 252 -2.42 8.61 -7.47
CA THR A 252 -2.83 9.34 -8.67
C THR A 252 -2.94 8.37 -9.82
N THR A 253 -4.18 8.04 -10.20
CA THR A 253 -4.43 7.34 -11.47
C THR A 253 -4.34 8.35 -12.62
N PRO A 254 -3.49 8.11 -13.63
CA PRO A 254 -3.46 8.93 -14.84
C PRO A 254 -4.83 9.00 -15.51
N VAL A 255 -5.11 10.12 -16.20
CA VAL A 255 -6.37 10.25 -16.94
C VAL A 255 -6.42 9.21 -18.06
N GLY A 256 -7.50 8.43 -18.11
CA GLY A 256 -7.69 7.39 -19.12
C GLY A 256 -7.18 6.00 -18.71
N GLN A 257 -6.63 5.84 -17.50
CA GLN A 257 -6.24 4.54 -16.96
C GLN A 257 -7.17 4.13 -15.80
N THR A 258 -7.29 2.82 -15.60
CA THR A 258 -7.87 2.24 -14.38
C THR A 258 -6.81 2.21 -13.29
N PRO A 259 -7.17 2.44 -12.02
CA PRO A 259 -6.23 2.23 -10.92
C PRO A 259 -5.89 0.74 -10.82
N SER A 260 -4.64 0.45 -10.50
CA SER A 260 -4.17 -0.92 -10.30
C SER A 260 -4.93 -1.60 -9.16
N GLU A 261 -5.17 -2.90 -9.30
CA GLU A 261 -5.77 -3.72 -8.25
C GLU A 261 -4.86 -3.79 -7.02
N LYS A 262 -5.45 -3.81 -5.83
CA LYS A 262 -4.72 -3.82 -4.56
C LYS A 262 -5.34 -4.81 -3.62
N LEU A 263 -4.48 -5.55 -2.93
CA LEU A 263 -4.88 -6.41 -1.82
C LEU A 263 -4.80 -5.60 -0.52
N VAL A 264 -5.96 -5.35 0.09
CA VAL A 264 -6.10 -4.49 1.28
C VAL A 264 -6.87 -5.16 2.40
N CYS A 265 -6.54 -4.80 3.64
CA CYS A 265 -7.31 -5.21 4.81
C CYS A 265 -8.43 -4.19 5.08
N PRO A 266 -9.71 -4.59 5.12
CA PRO A 266 -10.82 -3.67 5.39
C PRO A 266 -10.87 -3.18 6.85
N ALA A 267 -10.29 -3.92 7.79
CA ALA A 267 -10.33 -3.57 9.21
C ALA A 267 -9.26 -2.55 9.63
N CYS A 268 -8.04 -2.67 9.11
CA CYS A 268 -6.91 -1.80 9.50
C CYS A 268 -6.37 -0.93 8.36
N ASP A 269 -7.01 -0.97 7.18
CA ASP A 269 -6.63 -0.20 5.98
C ASP A 269 -5.18 -0.46 5.52
N GLU A 270 -4.64 -1.63 5.87
CA GLU A 270 -3.29 -2.00 5.48
C GLU A 270 -3.30 -2.56 4.05
N ARG A 271 -2.59 -1.87 3.15
CA ARG A 271 -2.31 -2.35 1.79
C ARG A 271 -1.11 -3.27 1.79
N VAL A 272 -1.32 -4.52 1.44
CA VAL A 272 -0.28 -5.57 1.51
C VAL A 272 0.38 -5.82 0.15
N PHE A 273 -0.39 -5.69 -0.93
CA PHE A 273 0.09 -5.90 -2.29
C PHE A 273 -0.61 -4.96 -3.28
N THR A 274 0.09 -4.58 -4.35
CA THR A 274 -0.47 -3.91 -5.52
C THR A 274 -0.17 -4.80 -6.71
N PHE A 275 -1.21 -5.23 -7.43
CA PHE A 275 -1.07 -5.98 -8.66
C PHE A 275 -0.63 -5.01 -9.76
N ASP A 276 0.46 -5.32 -10.45
CA ASP A 276 0.86 -4.52 -11.60
C ASP A 276 -0.20 -4.67 -12.70
N ASP A 277 -0.62 -3.55 -13.31
CA ASP A 277 -1.46 -3.57 -14.50
C ASP A 277 -0.66 -4.17 -15.65
N ALA A 278 -0.62 -5.51 -15.74
CA ALA A 278 -0.17 -6.20 -16.93
C ALA A 278 -1.11 -5.76 -18.06
N GLY A 279 -0.61 -4.88 -18.93
CA GLY A 279 -1.36 -4.21 -19.97
C GLY A 279 -2.39 -5.13 -20.62
N ARG A 280 -3.66 -4.82 -20.40
CA ARG A 280 -4.80 -5.43 -21.08
C ARG A 280 -5.20 -4.57 -22.27
#